data_AF-A0A959H851-F1
#
_entry.id   AF-A0A959H851-F1
#
_cell.length_a   1.000
_cell.length_b   1.000
_cell.length_c   1.000
_cell.angle_alpha   90.00
_cell.angle_beta   90.00
_cell.angle_gamma   90.00
#
_symmetry.space_group_name_H-M   'P 1'
#
loop_
_entity.id
_entity.type
_entity.pdbx_description
1 polymer ?
#
loop_
_entity_poly.entity_id
_entity_poly.type
_entity_poly.pdbx_seq_one_letter_code
_entity_poly.pdbx_strand_id
1 'polypeptide(L)'
;DWPQIAKNYAAMITRMDGDVGKIMKLLKKLGIDENTLVIFTSDNGPYTGVPTPIEFFDSNGPFKGGKRDLYEGGIRVPFIARWKNVIPAGAVNSKMIAFWDMLPTFTDILSLPAERETDGISILPDIKGGKGKEHKFLYWDYGHVRPTFKQAIRSGNYKGILIESDKRSRFELYNLEEGPGEEHNIAEQHPDVVSGLREMMKKAYRPTDDYPLRGSAIDGQGNNGFPQVPGVVVNHEPASSGVYVGAPSIAILPGGEYVMSHNFTSIENGDRGKVHKTAIFRSEDKGLSWAFLTEIENQRWSTLFYHRGALYLIGVYEAFGNAIIRKSVDGGKTWTSPKDERSGLLAKGRYHCAPVPVIYHNGRIWRAMEDAPEGRQFRALMMSAPEDADLLRADSWTFSNKLPYKESWHNGKMKGWLEGNAVVGPDNEIVNVLRCEFTDDTYGTAAIARISHEGDTIAFNPEEGYCRLPGGTSKKFTIRYDPDSRKYWALVNWIQPCDMKYLEKGEGPGRMRNTLALASSPDLRNWIIERVILYHPDIKKHAFQYVDWQFDGDDIVAVSRTAYDDGMGGADSYHNANFITFHRVKDFRDNLNFGPSWKKK
;
A
#
# COMPACT_ATOMS: atom_id res chain seq x y z
N ASP A 1 -52.83 -14.91 7.39
CA ASP A 1 -51.78 -15.89 7.03
C ASP A 1 -50.46 -15.18 6.78
N TRP A 2 -49.40 -15.52 7.51
CA TRP A 2 -48.05 -14.99 7.22
C TRP A 2 -47.42 -15.71 6.02
N PRO A 3 -46.58 -15.04 5.21
CA PRO A 3 -45.75 -15.71 4.21
C PRO A 3 -44.89 -16.82 4.83
N GLN A 4 -44.60 -17.88 4.08
CA GLN A 4 -43.85 -19.03 4.61
C GLN A 4 -42.52 -18.60 5.24
N ILE A 5 -41.85 -17.61 4.65
CA ILE A 5 -40.58 -17.15 5.22
C ILE A 5 -40.74 -16.36 6.53
N ALA A 6 -41.79 -15.57 6.67
CA ALA A 6 -42.09 -14.91 7.94
C ALA A 6 -42.41 -15.95 9.03
N LYS A 7 -43.13 -17.04 8.66
CA LYS A 7 -43.33 -18.20 9.55
C LYS A 7 -42.00 -18.85 9.95
N ASN A 8 -41.08 -19.05 9.00
CA ASN A 8 -39.76 -19.61 9.28
C ASN A 8 -38.94 -18.71 10.22
N TYR A 9 -38.93 -17.40 9.97
CA TYR A 9 -38.20 -16.44 10.81
C TYR A 9 -38.74 -16.43 12.25
N ALA A 10 -40.05 -16.36 12.43
CA ALA A 10 -40.67 -16.44 13.76
C ALA A 10 -40.39 -17.79 14.45
N ALA A 11 -40.35 -18.89 13.69
CA ALA A 11 -39.98 -20.20 14.23
C ALA A 11 -38.50 -20.27 14.66
N MET A 12 -37.58 -19.61 13.94
CA MET A 12 -36.17 -19.51 14.33
C MET A 12 -36.00 -18.70 15.62
N ILE A 13 -36.68 -17.56 15.74
CA ILE A 13 -36.67 -16.75 16.97
C ILE A 13 -37.24 -17.54 18.16
N THR A 14 -38.39 -18.19 17.97
CA THR A 14 -39.03 -19.02 19.01
C THR A 14 -38.13 -20.18 19.44
N ARG A 15 -37.44 -20.82 18.49
CA ARG A 15 -36.49 -21.90 18.79
C ARG A 15 -35.30 -21.40 19.59
N MET A 16 -34.71 -20.26 19.20
CA MET A 16 -33.61 -19.63 19.93
C MET A 16 -34.02 -19.31 21.38
N ASP A 17 -35.18 -18.68 21.58
CA ASP A 17 -35.69 -18.38 22.92
C ASP A 17 -35.89 -19.66 23.76
N GLY A 18 -36.50 -20.69 23.16
CA GLY A 18 -36.66 -22.00 23.80
C GLY A 18 -35.33 -22.65 24.18
N ASP A 19 -34.30 -22.51 23.36
CA ASP A 19 -32.95 -23.01 23.62
C ASP A 19 -32.24 -22.22 24.73
N VAL A 20 -32.40 -20.88 24.78
CA VAL A 20 -31.97 -20.06 25.93
C VAL A 20 -32.66 -20.55 27.20
N GLY A 21 -33.97 -20.81 27.16
CA GLY A 21 -34.72 -21.37 28.27
C GLY A 21 -34.18 -22.71 28.77
N LYS A 22 -33.65 -23.56 27.88
CA LYS A 22 -32.97 -24.82 28.27
C LYS A 22 -31.67 -24.55 29.02
N ILE A 23 -30.86 -23.59 28.57
CA ILE A 23 -29.63 -23.18 29.26
C ILE A 23 -29.97 -22.70 30.69
N MET A 24 -30.97 -21.83 30.83
CA MET A 24 -31.39 -21.31 32.14
C MET A 24 -31.87 -22.42 33.08
N LYS A 25 -32.67 -23.38 32.58
CA LYS A 25 -33.10 -24.55 33.36
C LYS A 25 -31.92 -25.42 33.77
N LEU A 26 -30.92 -25.58 32.90
CA LEU A 26 -29.73 -26.36 33.21
C LEU A 26 -28.88 -25.72 34.30
N LEU A 27 -28.64 -24.40 34.24
CA LEU A 27 -27.94 -23.66 35.31
C LEU A 27 -28.60 -23.87 36.67
N LYS A 28 -29.95 -23.81 36.73
CA LYS A 28 -30.72 -24.09 37.94
C LYS A 28 -30.57 -25.54 38.40
N LYS A 29 -30.67 -26.50 37.48
CA LYS A 29 -30.52 -27.94 37.79
C LYS A 29 -29.13 -28.27 38.34
N LEU A 30 -28.09 -27.61 37.85
CA LEU A 30 -26.71 -27.78 38.29
C LEU A 30 -26.39 -27.04 39.60
N GLY A 31 -27.30 -26.21 40.12
CA GLY A 31 -27.08 -25.45 41.35
C GLY A 31 -26.12 -24.28 41.22
N ILE A 32 -25.78 -23.84 39.99
CA ILE A 32 -24.82 -22.75 39.72
C ILE A 32 -25.49 -21.43 39.30
N ASP A 33 -26.82 -21.39 39.22
CA ASP A 33 -27.61 -20.23 38.76
C ASP A 33 -27.36 -18.95 39.56
N GLU A 34 -27.04 -19.05 40.85
CA GLU A 34 -26.76 -17.88 41.70
C GLU A 34 -25.36 -17.29 41.50
N ASN A 35 -24.41 -18.13 41.08
CA ASN A 35 -23.02 -17.75 40.84
C ASN A 35 -22.70 -17.66 39.33
N THR A 36 -23.71 -17.37 38.50
CA THR A 36 -23.55 -17.25 37.05
C THR A 36 -24.12 -15.92 36.58
N LEU A 37 -23.29 -15.11 35.92
CA LEU A 37 -23.76 -13.99 35.11
C LEU A 37 -24.17 -14.50 33.73
N VAL A 38 -25.42 -14.26 33.35
CA VAL A 38 -25.93 -14.54 32.00
C VAL A 38 -26.18 -13.22 31.28
N ILE A 39 -25.58 -13.05 30.10
CA ILE A 39 -25.82 -11.92 29.20
C ILE A 39 -26.44 -12.45 27.91
N PHE A 40 -27.56 -11.87 27.50
CA PHE A 40 -28.18 -12.09 26.19
C PHE A 40 -28.07 -10.81 25.36
N THR A 41 -27.54 -10.92 24.15
CA THR A 41 -27.40 -9.78 23.23
C THR A 41 -27.32 -10.24 21.76
N SER A 42 -27.19 -9.30 20.83
CA SER A 42 -27.00 -9.53 19.39
C SER A 42 -25.70 -8.89 18.91
N ASP A 43 -25.12 -9.38 17.81
CA ASP A 43 -23.90 -8.86 17.20
C ASP A 43 -24.16 -7.64 16.29
N ASN A 44 -25.36 -7.53 15.73
CA ASN A 44 -25.83 -6.40 14.90
C ASN A 44 -27.36 -6.33 14.85
N GLY A 45 -27.86 -5.25 14.24
CA GLY A 45 -29.26 -5.09 13.89
C GLY A 45 -29.76 -6.09 12.83
N PRO A 46 -31.09 -6.13 12.59
CA PRO A 46 -31.72 -7.12 11.71
C PRO A 46 -31.29 -6.94 10.24
N TYR A 47 -31.28 -8.05 9.50
CA TYR A 47 -30.93 -8.03 8.08
C TYR A 47 -31.99 -7.27 7.26
N THR A 48 -31.55 -6.29 6.46
CA THR A 48 -32.42 -5.44 5.64
C THR A 48 -32.82 -6.04 4.30
N GLY A 49 -32.28 -7.20 3.93
CA GLY A 49 -32.56 -7.84 2.65
C GLY A 49 -33.73 -8.82 2.68
N VAL A 50 -34.22 -9.15 1.48
CA VAL A 50 -35.22 -10.19 1.21
C VAL A 50 -34.72 -11.54 1.74
N PRO A 51 -35.57 -12.40 2.35
CA PRO A 51 -37.00 -12.51 2.03
C PRO A 51 -38.04 -12.22 3.13
N THR A 52 -37.66 -11.81 4.34
CA THR A 52 -38.59 -11.14 5.29
C THR A 52 -38.10 -9.71 5.52
N PRO A 53 -38.72 -8.70 4.86
CA PRO A 53 -38.38 -7.30 5.08
C PRO A 53 -38.51 -6.93 6.56
N ILE A 54 -37.66 -6.02 7.04
CA ILE A 54 -37.57 -5.62 8.45
C ILE A 54 -38.90 -5.06 8.97
N GLU A 55 -39.66 -4.43 8.06
CA GLU A 55 -40.94 -3.78 8.30
C GLU A 55 -42.04 -4.81 8.62
N PHE A 56 -41.90 -6.06 8.17
CA PHE A 56 -42.95 -7.07 8.38
C PHE A 56 -43.16 -7.39 9.87
N PHE A 57 -42.08 -7.42 10.64
CA PHE A 57 -42.10 -7.68 12.09
C PHE A 57 -41.66 -6.48 12.92
N ASP A 58 -41.47 -5.31 12.31
CA ASP A 58 -40.89 -4.14 12.97
C ASP A 58 -39.57 -4.50 13.70
N SER A 59 -38.70 -5.25 13.03
CA SER A 59 -37.56 -5.94 13.69
C SER A 59 -36.48 -4.99 14.22
N ASN A 60 -36.46 -3.76 13.72
CA ASN A 60 -35.60 -2.65 14.15
C ASN A 60 -36.38 -1.61 14.96
N GLY A 61 -37.67 -1.84 15.26
CA GLY A 61 -38.52 -0.91 16.00
C GLY A 61 -38.50 0.52 15.41
N PRO A 62 -38.49 1.56 16.27
CA PRO A 62 -38.49 2.95 15.80
C PRO A 62 -37.14 3.41 15.22
N PHE A 63 -36.14 2.53 15.10
CA PHE A 63 -34.78 2.89 14.72
C PHE A 63 -34.58 2.78 13.20
N LYS A 64 -33.83 3.71 12.61
CA LYS A 64 -33.54 3.68 11.18
C LYS A 64 -32.47 2.66 10.79
N GLY A 65 -32.64 2.06 9.62
CA GLY A 65 -31.67 1.14 9.02
C GLY A 65 -31.62 -0.24 9.68
N GLY A 66 -30.65 -1.05 9.27
CA GLY A 66 -30.42 -2.38 9.84
C GLY A 66 -29.00 -2.85 9.61
N LYS A 67 -28.79 -4.16 9.52
CA LYS A 67 -27.46 -4.77 9.36
C LYS A 67 -26.64 -4.07 8.26
N ARG A 68 -25.41 -3.66 8.60
CA ARG A 68 -24.44 -2.90 7.78
C ARG A 68 -24.67 -1.39 7.69
N ASP A 69 -25.71 -0.87 8.34
CA ASP A 69 -25.84 0.57 8.56
C ASP A 69 -25.28 0.98 9.92
N LEU A 70 -24.84 2.24 10.01
CA LEU A 70 -24.41 2.85 11.27
C LEU A 70 -25.51 3.73 11.92
N TYR A 71 -26.71 3.71 11.33
CA TYR A 71 -27.94 4.21 11.95
C TYR A 71 -28.32 3.34 13.17
N GLU A 72 -29.18 3.85 14.05
CA GLU A 72 -29.55 3.19 15.31
C GLU A 72 -30.05 1.75 15.07
N GLY A 73 -30.80 1.48 14.01
CA GLY A 73 -31.33 0.15 13.72
C GLY A 73 -30.26 -0.86 13.30
N GLY A 74 -29.07 -0.41 12.91
CA GLY A 74 -27.94 -1.28 12.57
C GLY A 74 -27.02 -1.62 13.74
N ILE A 75 -26.90 -0.72 14.73
CA ILE A 75 -25.93 -0.83 15.84
C ILE A 75 -26.56 -0.93 17.23
N ARG A 76 -27.83 -0.55 17.41
CA ARG A 76 -28.55 -0.70 18.67
C ARG A 76 -29.21 -2.07 18.74
N VAL A 77 -28.77 -2.87 19.72
CA VAL A 77 -29.15 -4.28 19.87
C VAL A 77 -29.75 -4.55 21.25
N PRO A 78 -30.53 -5.63 21.43
CA PRO A 78 -30.96 -6.03 22.76
C PRO A 78 -29.76 -6.34 23.65
N PHE A 79 -29.84 -5.98 24.93
CA PHE A 79 -28.87 -6.35 25.95
C PHE A 79 -29.60 -6.62 27.27
N ILE A 80 -29.55 -7.86 27.74
CA ILE A 80 -30.17 -8.30 28.99
C ILE A 80 -29.11 -9.01 29.82
N ALA A 81 -28.86 -8.54 31.04
CA ALA A 81 -27.95 -9.17 31.98
C ALA A 81 -28.71 -9.66 33.22
N ARG A 82 -28.42 -10.89 33.66
CA ARG A 82 -28.99 -11.50 34.87
C ARG A 82 -27.89 -12.12 35.69
N TRP A 83 -27.80 -11.69 36.94
CA TRP A 83 -26.96 -12.30 37.97
C TRP A 83 -27.70 -12.18 39.30
N LYS A 84 -28.21 -13.31 39.80
CA LYS A 84 -29.03 -13.31 41.01
C LYS A 84 -28.27 -12.72 42.19
N ASN A 85 -28.98 -11.96 43.02
CA ASN A 85 -28.45 -11.29 44.21
C ASN A 85 -27.36 -10.23 43.94
N VAL A 86 -27.05 -9.94 42.67
CA VAL A 86 -26.05 -8.95 42.25
C VAL A 86 -26.68 -7.86 41.39
N ILE A 87 -27.46 -8.23 40.38
CA ILE A 87 -28.18 -7.30 39.50
C ILE A 87 -29.63 -7.19 39.98
N PRO A 88 -30.16 -5.97 40.24
CA PRO A 88 -31.55 -5.77 40.62
C PRO A 88 -32.53 -6.30 39.56
N ALA A 89 -33.44 -7.19 39.96
CA ALA A 89 -34.39 -7.80 39.04
C ALA A 89 -35.37 -6.77 38.45
N GLY A 90 -35.59 -6.83 37.14
CA GLY A 90 -36.52 -5.94 36.43
C GLY A 90 -36.02 -4.51 36.23
N ALA A 91 -34.77 -4.19 36.61
CA ALA A 91 -34.19 -2.88 36.37
C ALA A 91 -34.00 -2.62 34.87
N VAL A 92 -34.27 -1.38 34.46
CA VAL A 92 -34.01 -0.87 33.10
C VAL A 92 -33.00 0.26 33.21
N ASN A 93 -31.97 0.22 32.36
CA ASN A 93 -30.92 1.24 32.31
C ASN A 93 -30.80 1.77 30.88
N SER A 94 -30.88 3.10 30.73
CA SER A 94 -30.78 3.80 29.43
C SER A 94 -29.38 4.34 29.15
N LYS A 95 -28.40 4.06 30.03
CA LYS A 95 -27.01 4.48 29.87
C LYS A 95 -26.42 3.92 28.59
N MET A 96 -25.62 4.76 27.94
CA MET A 96 -24.89 4.41 26.73
C MET A 96 -23.76 3.43 27.08
N ILE A 97 -23.83 2.24 26.49
CA ILE A 97 -22.80 1.18 26.59
C ILE A 97 -22.48 0.66 25.18
N ALA A 98 -21.33 0.02 25.02
CA ALA A 98 -20.90 -0.63 23.79
C ALA A 98 -20.40 -2.05 24.03
N PHE A 99 -20.29 -2.83 22.97
CA PHE A 99 -19.86 -4.23 23.06
C PHE A 99 -18.43 -4.35 23.62
N TRP A 100 -17.56 -3.38 23.34
CA TRP A 100 -16.19 -3.34 23.85
C TRP A 100 -16.10 -3.03 25.36
N ASP A 101 -17.20 -2.66 26.03
CA ASP A 101 -17.26 -2.54 27.50
C ASP A 101 -17.26 -3.89 28.21
N MET A 102 -17.51 -4.98 27.49
CA MET A 102 -17.58 -6.33 28.07
C MET A 102 -16.22 -6.78 28.60
N LEU A 103 -15.14 -6.50 27.88
CA LEU A 103 -13.79 -6.87 28.32
C LEU A 103 -13.42 -6.27 29.69
N PRO A 104 -13.47 -4.94 29.91
CA PRO A 104 -13.17 -4.36 31.23
C PRO A 104 -14.20 -4.76 32.29
N THR A 105 -15.45 -5.00 31.92
CA THR A 105 -16.47 -5.52 32.86
C THR A 105 -16.10 -6.91 33.35
N PHE A 106 -15.65 -7.80 32.48
CA PHE A 106 -15.24 -9.15 32.86
C PHE A 106 -13.94 -9.17 33.65
N THR A 107 -12.97 -8.30 33.34
CA THR A 107 -11.75 -8.17 34.15
C THR A 107 -12.08 -7.69 35.55
N ASP A 108 -13.00 -6.73 35.70
CA ASP A 108 -13.46 -6.26 37.01
C ASP A 108 -14.18 -7.36 37.80
N ILE A 109 -15.05 -8.14 37.14
CA ILE A 109 -15.75 -9.28 37.78
C ILE A 109 -14.75 -10.32 38.29
N LEU A 110 -13.73 -10.63 37.49
CA LEU A 110 -12.71 -11.64 37.79
C LEU A 110 -11.58 -11.10 38.67
N SER A 111 -11.58 -9.80 39.00
CA SER A 111 -10.49 -9.13 39.70
C SER A 111 -9.12 -9.31 39.02
N LEU A 112 -9.12 -9.28 37.69
CA LEU A 112 -7.91 -9.39 36.87
C LEU A 112 -7.31 -8.01 36.59
N PRO A 113 -5.98 -7.89 36.49
CA PRO A 113 -5.35 -6.63 36.13
C PRO A 113 -5.70 -6.21 34.70
N ALA A 114 -5.81 -4.90 34.46
CA ALA A 114 -5.91 -4.37 33.11
C ALA A 114 -4.53 -4.46 32.44
N GLU A 115 -4.30 -5.53 31.66
CA GLU A 115 -3.01 -5.74 30.98
C GLU A 115 -2.81 -4.83 29.78
N ARG A 116 -3.88 -4.20 29.27
CA ARG A 116 -3.87 -3.31 28.10
C ARG A 116 -4.90 -2.19 28.24
N GLU A 117 -4.60 -1.06 27.63
CA GLU A 117 -5.58 0.02 27.44
C GLU A 117 -6.63 -0.43 26.41
N THR A 118 -7.90 -0.11 26.67
CA THR A 118 -9.04 -0.47 25.82
C THR A 118 -9.99 0.71 25.73
N ASP A 119 -10.78 0.80 24.65
CA ASP A 119 -11.83 1.82 24.53
C ASP A 119 -13.04 1.57 25.45
N GLY A 120 -13.08 0.40 26.11
CA GLY A 120 -14.16 0.01 27.02
C GLY A 120 -14.08 0.62 28.41
N ILE A 121 -15.25 0.82 28.99
CA ILE A 121 -15.45 1.20 30.38
C ILE A 121 -16.28 0.12 31.05
N SER A 122 -15.82 -0.38 32.21
CA SER A 122 -16.58 -1.38 32.96
C SER A 122 -17.95 -0.85 33.38
N ILE A 123 -18.99 -1.62 33.04
CA ILE A 123 -20.38 -1.35 33.41
C ILE A 123 -20.79 -2.06 34.70
N LEU A 124 -19.85 -2.77 35.36
CA LEU A 124 -20.13 -3.52 36.58
C LEU A 124 -20.78 -2.66 37.69
N PRO A 125 -20.34 -1.41 37.94
CA PRO A 125 -21.01 -0.54 38.91
C PRO A 125 -22.46 -0.24 38.51
N ASP A 126 -22.73 0.01 37.23
CA ASP A 126 -24.06 0.38 36.74
C ASP A 126 -25.05 -0.78 36.81
N ILE A 127 -24.63 -2.00 36.46
CA ILE A 127 -25.50 -3.18 36.51
C ILE A 127 -25.81 -3.63 37.96
N LYS A 128 -24.97 -3.23 38.94
CA LYS A 128 -25.23 -3.42 40.38
C LYS A 128 -26.13 -2.33 40.99
N GLY A 129 -26.59 -1.36 40.19
CA GLY A 129 -27.42 -0.24 40.66
C GLY A 129 -26.62 0.96 41.20
N GLY A 130 -25.29 0.97 41.04
CA GLY A 130 -24.43 2.10 41.33
C GLY A 130 -24.30 3.07 40.15
N LYS A 131 -23.39 4.04 40.27
CA LYS A 131 -23.06 4.99 39.21
C LYS A 131 -21.63 4.77 38.72
N GLY A 132 -21.49 4.18 37.55
CA GLY A 132 -20.20 3.96 36.88
C GLY A 132 -19.71 5.18 36.10
N LYS A 133 -18.52 5.05 35.50
CA LYS A 133 -17.97 6.05 34.55
C LYS A 133 -18.82 6.12 33.29
N GLU A 134 -18.81 7.25 32.60
CA GLU A 134 -19.56 7.44 31.35
C GLU A 134 -18.60 7.66 30.18
N HIS A 135 -19.00 7.15 29.01
CA HIS A 135 -18.30 7.40 27.76
C HIS A 135 -18.47 8.86 27.37
N LYS A 136 -17.37 9.54 27.02
CA LYS A 136 -17.43 10.86 26.38
C LYS A 136 -18.08 10.75 25.00
N PHE A 137 -17.72 9.70 24.27
CA PHE A 137 -18.34 9.33 23.01
C PHE A 137 -18.20 7.82 22.77
N LEU A 138 -19.03 7.28 21.88
CA LEU A 138 -18.82 5.98 21.24
C LEU A 138 -18.57 6.19 19.75
N TYR A 139 -17.72 5.35 19.15
CA TYR A 139 -17.30 5.47 17.75
C TYR A 139 -17.42 4.14 17.02
N TRP A 140 -17.88 4.18 15.77
CA TRP A 140 -17.97 3.03 14.88
C TRP A 140 -17.48 3.41 13.49
N ASP A 141 -16.92 2.44 12.78
CA ASP A 141 -16.68 2.53 11.35
C ASP A 141 -17.07 1.24 10.62
N TYR A 142 -17.32 1.36 9.32
CA TYR A 142 -17.68 0.24 8.47
C TYR A 142 -17.37 0.53 7.00
N GLY A 143 -16.97 -0.51 6.26
CA GLY A 143 -16.82 -0.42 4.81
C GLY A 143 -15.41 -0.08 4.32
N HIS A 144 -14.38 -0.34 5.14
CA HIS A 144 -12.96 -0.14 4.81
C HIS A 144 -12.59 -0.64 3.40
N VAL A 145 -13.05 -1.83 3.00
CA VAL A 145 -12.81 -2.42 1.67
C VAL A 145 -14.01 -2.34 0.70
N ARG A 146 -14.97 -1.44 0.95
CA ARG A 146 -16.21 -1.30 0.16
C ARG A 146 -16.22 0.02 -0.62
N PRO A 147 -17.09 0.18 -1.64
CA PRO A 147 -17.27 1.46 -2.35
C PRO A 147 -17.83 2.60 -1.50
N THR A 148 -18.17 2.33 -0.25
CA THR A 148 -18.69 3.32 0.67
C THR A 148 -18.14 2.99 2.05
N PHE A 149 -17.35 3.92 2.58
CA PHE A 149 -16.89 3.94 3.95
C PHE A 149 -17.85 4.78 4.78
N LYS A 150 -18.18 4.31 5.98
CA LYS A 150 -19.08 5.00 6.90
C LYS A 150 -18.40 5.09 8.25
N GLN A 151 -18.54 6.22 8.93
CA GLN A 151 -18.20 6.39 10.32
C GLN A 151 -19.42 6.90 11.08
N ALA A 152 -19.56 6.52 12.35
CA ALA A 152 -20.55 7.07 13.24
C ALA A 152 -19.92 7.41 14.58
N ILE A 153 -20.41 8.47 15.20
CA ILE A 153 -20.02 8.87 16.54
C ILE A 153 -21.24 9.31 17.32
N ARG A 154 -21.30 8.94 18.59
CA ARG A 154 -22.35 9.39 19.51
C ARG A 154 -21.71 10.03 20.72
N SER A 155 -22.06 11.29 21.00
CA SER A 155 -21.63 12.05 22.17
C SER A 155 -22.86 12.64 22.84
N GLY A 156 -23.25 12.09 23.98
CA GLY A 156 -24.52 12.41 24.62
C GLY A 156 -25.72 12.11 23.71
N ASN A 157 -26.55 13.12 23.46
CA ASN A 157 -27.75 13.01 22.63
C ASN A 157 -27.45 13.20 21.13
N TYR A 158 -26.28 13.75 20.79
CA TYR A 158 -25.91 13.99 19.39
C TYR A 158 -25.24 12.77 18.78
N LYS A 159 -25.68 12.42 17.57
CA LYS A 159 -25.07 11.38 16.74
C LYS A 159 -24.72 11.91 15.37
N GLY A 160 -23.45 11.80 15.01
CA GLY A 160 -22.92 12.16 13.71
C GLY A 160 -22.66 10.92 12.87
N ILE A 161 -23.02 10.96 11.59
CA ILE A 161 -22.72 9.89 10.63
C ILE A 161 -22.02 10.51 9.42
N LEU A 162 -20.79 10.08 9.17
CA LEU A 162 -20.04 10.41 7.97
C LEU A 162 -20.21 9.27 6.96
N ILE A 163 -20.62 9.59 5.75
CA ILE A 163 -20.74 8.63 4.65
C ILE A 163 -19.86 9.11 3.51
N GLU A 164 -18.85 8.32 3.19
CA GLU A 164 -17.85 8.59 2.16
C GLU A 164 -17.94 7.52 1.08
N SER A 165 -18.11 7.96 -0.15
CA SER A 165 -18.16 7.11 -1.35
C SER A 165 -17.27 7.70 -2.43
N ASP A 166 -16.94 6.90 -3.43
CA ASP A 166 -16.11 7.31 -4.59
C ASP A 166 -16.58 8.62 -5.28
N LYS A 167 -17.84 9.04 -5.07
CA LYS A 167 -18.44 10.21 -5.74
C LYS A 167 -18.87 11.35 -4.81
N ARG A 168 -19.07 11.08 -3.52
CA ARG A 168 -19.69 12.01 -2.56
C ARG A 168 -19.26 11.70 -1.13
N SER A 169 -18.94 12.74 -0.37
CA SER A 169 -18.82 12.72 1.09
C SER A 169 -19.95 13.57 1.68
N ARG A 170 -20.67 13.05 2.68
CA ARG A 170 -21.71 13.79 3.39
C ARG A 170 -21.70 13.48 4.88
N PHE A 171 -22.06 14.46 5.69
CA PHE A 171 -22.20 14.31 7.13
C PHE A 171 -23.65 14.56 7.53
N GLU A 172 -24.19 13.65 8.32
CA GLU A 172 -25.53 13.73 8.88
C GLU A 172 -25.39 13.91 10.40
N LEU A 173 -26.23 14.76 10.97
CA LEU A 173 -26.29 14.99 12.41
C LEU A 173 -27.73 14.78 12.88
N TYR A 174 -27.87 14.07 14.00
CA TYR A 174 -29.14 13.76 14.62
C TYR A 174 -29.10 14.07 16.12
N ASN A 175 -30.19 14.62 16.66
CA ASN A 175 -30.44 14.69 18.09
C ASN A 175 -31.36 13.54 18.51
N LEU A 176 -30.81 12.54 19.21
CA LEU A 176 -31.55 11.33 19.59
C LEU A 176 -32.59 11.56 20.69
N GLU A 177 -32.58 12.73 21.34
CA GLU A 177 -33.62 13.14 22.28
C GLU A 177 -34.91 13.60 21.57
N GLU A 178 -34.77 14.18 20.37
CA GLU A 178 -35.91 14.62 19.55
C GLU A 178 -36.56 13.46 18.79
N GLY A 179 -35.83 12.37 18.57
CA GLY A 179 -36.38 11.14 18.01
C GLY A 179 -35.31 10.06 17.76
N PRO A 180 -35.56 8.81 18.15
CA PRO A 180 -34.60 7.71 17.95
C PRO A 180 -34.49 7.22 16.49
N GLY A 181 -35.40 7.67 15.62
CA GLY A 181 -35.50 7.23 14.22
C GLY A 181 -34.59 7.96 13.24
N GLU A 182 -33.78 8.95 13.67
CA GLU A 182 -32.81 9.64 12.79
C GLU A 182 -33.46 10.18 11.49
N GLU A 183 -34.65 10.78 11.64
CA GLU A 183 -35.51 11.23 10.54
C GLU A 183 -35.13 12.64 10.04
N HIS A 184 -34.62 13.49 10.93
CA HIS A 184 -34.32 14.90 10.64
C HIS A 184 -32.82 15.17 10.76
N ASN A 185 -32.16 15.34 9.61
CA ASN A 185 -30.75 15.73 9.58
C ASN A 185 -30.62 17.23 9.91
N ILE A 186 -30.03 17.55 11.05
CA ILE A 186 -29.87 18.92 11.56
C ILE A 186 -28.45 19.49 11.35
N ALA A 187 -27.62 18.84 10.52
CA ALA A 187 -26.21 19.20 10.36
C ALA A 187 -25.99 20.65 9.89
N GLU A 188 -26.83 21.16 8.98
CA GLU A 188 -26.73 22.53 8.47
C GLU A 188 -27.08 23.59 9.52
N GLN A 189 -27.90 23.23 10.52
CA GLN A 189 -28.36 24.14 11.57
C GLN A 189 -27.38 24.20 12.77
N HIS A 190 -26.52 23.18 12.92
CA HIS A 190 -25.58 23.06 14.05
C HIS A 190 -24.13 22.79 13.59
N PRO A 191 -23.52 23.70 12.81
CA PRO A 191 -22.18 23.50 12.26
C PRO A 191 -21.08 23.38 13.33
N ASP A 192 -21.28 24.01 14.49
CA ASP A 192 -20.41 23.91 15.67
C ASP A 192 -20.42 22.50 16.26
N VAL A 193 -21.59 21.88 16.39
CA VAL A 193 -21.74 20.48 16.84
C VAL A 193 -21.11 19.53 15.83
N VAL A 194 -21.36 19.74 14.52
CA VAL A 194 -20.73 18.95 13.45
C VAL A 194 -19.21 19.01 13.54
N SER A 195 -18.64 20.20 13.73
CA SER A 195 -17.21 20.40 13.87
C SER A 195 -16.65 19.62 15.08
N GLY A 196 -17.29 19.76 16.24
CA GLY A 196 -16.89 19.05 17.45
C GLY A 196 -16.92 17.52 17.30
N LEU A 197 -17.98 16.98 16.70
CA LEU A 197 -18.10 15.54 16.45
C LEU A 197 -17.07 15.04 15.44
N ARG A 198 -16.78 15.80 14.38
CA ARG A 198 -15.72 15.45 13.41
C ARG A 198 -14.34 15.40 14.07
N GLU A 199 -14.03 16.32 14.96
CA GLU A 199 -12.77 16.29 15.70
C GLU A 199 -12.68 15.09 16.65
N MET A 200 -13.79 14.70 17.28
CA MET A 200 -13.83 13.47 18.07
C MET A 200 -13.68 12.22 17.19
N MET A 201 -14.30 12.16 16.01
CA MET A 201 -14.13 11.06 15.05
C MET A 201 -12.68 10.90 14.62
N LYS A 202 -12.00 12.01 14.28
CA LYS A 202 -10.57 12.00 13.91
C LYS A 202 -9.69 11.46 15.03
N LYS A 203 -10.00 11.80 16.29
CA LYS A 203 -9.25 11.30 17.47
C LYS A 203 -9.53 9.83 17.76
N ALA A 204 -10.75 9.37 17.47
CA ALA A 204 -11.17 7.99 17.71
C ALA A 204 -10.65 7.03 16.63
N TYR A 205 -10.62 7.48 15.37
CA TYR A 205 -10.15 6.68 14.26
C TYR A 205 -8.66 6.38 14.39
N ARG A 206 -8.33 5.09 14.40
CA ARG A 206 -6.96 4.59 14.32
C ARG A 206 -6.84 3.78 13.02
N PRO A 207 -6.11 4.27 12.01
CA PRO A 207 -5.89 3.49 10.80
C PRO A 207 -5.20 2.17 11.17
N THR A 208 -5.62 1.10 10.51
CA THR A 208 -5.03 -0.23 10.68
C THR A 208 -4.78 -0.87 9.32
N ASP A 209 -3.63 -1.50 9.20
CA ASP A 209 -3.24 -2.24 8.00
C ASP A 209 -4.13 -3.48 7.77
N ASP A 210 -4.83 -3.97 8.81
CA ASP A 210 -5.76 -5.10 8.70
C ASP A 210 -7.04 -4.73 7.94
N TYR A 211 -7.42 -3.46 7.98
CA TYR A 211 -8.63 -2.92 7.36
C TYR A 211 -8.34 -1.57 6.69
N PRO A 212 -7.54 -1.55 5.61
CA PRO A 212 -7.19 -0.31 4.94
C PRO A 212 -8.44 0.30 4.27
N LEU A 213 -8.57 1.63 4.31
CA LEU A 213 -9.62 2.30 3.54
C LEU A 213 -9.32 2.16 2.06
N ARG A 214 -10.35 1.82 1.29
CA ARG A 214 -10.32 1.82 -0.17
C ARG A 214 -10.02 3.24 -0.64
N GLY A 215 -8.77 3.49 -1.02
CA GLY A 215 -8.30 4.80 -1.50
C GLY A 215 -7.61 5.69 -0.44
N SER A 216 -7.40 5.24 0.81
CA SER A 216 -6.48 5.97 1.71
C SER A 216 -5.05 5.63 1.34
N ALA A 217 -4.51 6.42 0.42
CA ALA A 217 -3.10 6.65 0.40
C ALA A 217 -2.65 7.07 1.81
N ILE A 218 -1.54 6.51 2.26
CA ILE A 218 -0.80 6.95 3.43
C ILE A 218 -0.66 8.48 3.38
N ASP A 219 -1.01 9.14 4.48
CA ASP A 219 -1.09 10.59 4.70
C ASP A 219 -0.25 11.46 3.76
N GLY A 220 -0.93 12.31 3.00
CA GLY A 220 -0.33 13.40 2.22
C GLY A 220 -1.12 14.69 2.38
N GLN A 221 -0.92 15.41 3.49
CA GLN A 221 -1.07 16.86 3.45
C GLN A 221 -0.01 17.37 2.47
N GLY A 222 -0.36 17.57 1.20
CA GLY A 222 0.64 18.00 0.20
C GLY A 222 0.23 17.94 -1.27
N ASN A 223 -0.88 17.29 -1.64
CA ASN A 223 -1.29 17.22 -3.04
C ASN A 223 -1.98 18.50 -3.52
N ASN A 224 -1.24 19.61 -3.59
CA ASN A 224 -1.61 20.89 -4.20
C ASN A 224 -2.47 20.69 -5.49
N GLY A 225 -3.79 20.60 -5.33
CA GLY A 225 -4.76 20.41 -6.43
C GLY A 225 -5.18 18.97 -6.80
N PHE A 226 -4.59 17.90 -6.23
CA PHE A 226 -4.88 16.50 -6.61
C PHE A 226 -5.13 15.56 -5.41
N PRO A 227 -6.15 15.82 -4.56
CA PRO A 227 -6.35 15.11 -3.30
C PRO A 227 -6.58 13.60 -3.44
N GLN A 228 -7.04 13.13 -4.60
CA GLN A 228 -7.29 11.72 -4.88
C GLN A 228 -6.05 10.90 -5.27
N VAL A 229 -4.95 11.56 -5.64
CA VAL A 229 -3.73 10.88 -6.09
C VAL A 229 -2.97 10.35 -4.87
N PRO A 230 -2.51 9.10 -4.85
CA PRO A 230 -1.81 8.59 -3.68
C PRO A 230 -0.38 9.12 -3.54
N GLY A 231 0.02 9.40 -2.29
CA GLY A 231 1.32 9.96 -1.93
C GLY A 231 1.41 11.46 -2.14
N VAL A 232 2.62 12.01 -2.06
CA VAL A 232 2.91 13.43 -2.34
C VAL A 232 3.27 13.60 -3.81
N VAL A 233 2.55 14.44 -4.55
CA VAL A 233 2.84 14.74 -5.96
C VAL A 233 4.13 15.56 -6.05
N VAL A 234 5.12 15.00 -6.75
CA VAL A 234 6.40 15.65 -7.04
C VAL A 234 6.33 16.40 -8.37
N ASN A 235 5.73 15.77 -9.38
CA ASN A 235 5.52 16.38 -10.69
C ASN A 235 4.25 15.81 -11.37
N HIS A 236 3.62 16.61 -12.22
CA HIS A 236 2.44 16.26 -13.00
C HIS A 236 2.58 16.74 -14.44
N GLU A 237 2.31 15.85 -15.39
CA GLU A 237 2.12 16.17 -16.81
C GLU A 237 0.77 15.57 -17.23
N PRO A 238 -0.27 16.38 -17.50
CA PRO A 238 -1.59 15.85 -17.81
C PRO A 238 -1.54 15.00 -19.07
N ALA A 239 -2.32 13.92 -19.11
CA ALA A 239 -2.32 12.99 -20.25
C ALA A 239 -2.65 13.71 -21.59
N SER A 240 -3.48 14.75 -21.54
CA SER A 240 -3.83 15.60 -22.68
C SER A 240 -2.62 16.35 -23.29
N SER A 241 -1.52 16.50 -22.56
CA SER A 241 -0.28 17.08 -23.07
C SER A 241 0.47 16.16 -24.03
N GLY A 242 0.13 14.87 -24.09
CA GLY A 242 0.87 13.85 -24.84
C GLY A 242 2.30 13.59 -24.34
N VAL A 243 2.69 14.24 -23.23
CA VAL A 243 3.95 14.06 -22.51
C VAL A 243 3.64 13.36 -21.19
N TYR A 244 4.49 12.40 -20.84
CA TYR A 244 4.37 11.57 -19.66
C TYR A 244 5.67 11.55 -18.90
N VAL A 245 5.61 11.19 -17.63
CA VAL A 245 6.78 11.10 -16.74
C VAL A 245 7.29 9.67 -16.63
N GLY A 246 8.61 9.52 -16.51
CA GLY A 246 9.35 8.28 -16.74
C GLY A 246 10.56 8.09 -15.83
N ALA A 247 10.87 6.82 -15.51
CA ALA A 247 12.09 6.38 -14.85
C ALA A 247 12.56 7.24 -13.65
N PRO A 248 11.78 7.28 -12.55
CA PRO A 248 12.14 8.02 -11.37
C PRO A 248 13.31 7.35 -10.62
N SER A 249 14.17 8.16 -10.01
CA SER A 249 15.25 7.72 -9.11
C SER A 249 15.35 8.64 -7.92
N ILE A 250 15.74 8.13 -6.75
CA ILE A 250 15.87 8.92 -5.51
C ILE A 250 17.19 8.62 -4.78
N ALA A 251 17.81 9.68 -4.27
CA ALA A 251 18.97 9.63 -3.40
C ALA A 251 18.73 10.47 -2.14
N ILE A 252 19.26 9.99 -1.01
CA ILE A 252 19.27 10.73 0.26
C ILE A 252 20.66 11.33 0.43
N LEU A 253 20.72 12.64 0.67
CA LEU A 253 21.95 13.35 0.98
C LEU A 253 22.34 13.17 2.46
N PRO A 254 23.62 13.32 2.83
CA PRO A 254 24.06 13.20 4.23
C PRO A 254 23.38 14.18 5.20
N GLY A 255 22.89 15.33 4.71
CA GLY A 255 22.13 16.30 5.51
C GLY A 255 20.67 15.90 5.77
N GLY A 256 20.23 14.77 5.19
CA GLY A 256 18.87 14.25 5.33
C GLY A 256 17.89 14.73 4.27
N GLU A 257 18.30 15.61 3.36
CA GLU A 257 17.50 16.05 2.22
C GLU A 257 17.41 14.98 1.15
N TYR A 258 16.32 14.99 0.40
CA TYR A 258 16.13 14.07 -0.72
C TYR A 258 16.31 14.79 -2.03
N VAL A 259 16.97 14.11 -2.96
CA VAL A 259 17.02 14.54 -4.36
C VAL A 259 16.44 13.42 -5.19
N MET A 260 15.57 13.77 -6.13
CA MET A 260 14.99 12.81 -7.05
C MET A 260 15.09 13.31 -8.48
N SER A 261 15.14 12.38 -9.42
CA SER A 261 15.17 12.66 -10.85
C SER A 261 14.10 11.87 -11.56
N HIS A 262 13.56 12.38 -12.66
CA HIS A 262 12.79 11.59 -13.63
C HIS A 262 12.96 12.17 -15.04
N ASN A 263 12.80 11.34 -16.08
CA ASN A 263 12.78 11.83 -17.47
C ASN A 263 11.34 11.97 -18.00
N PHE A 264 11.19 12.66 -19.13
CA PHE A 264 9.93 12.74 -19.85
C PHE A 264 9.88 11.72 -21.01
N THR A 265 8.68 11.33 -21.42
CA THR A 265 8.42 10.44 -22.57
C THR A 265 7.17 10.90 -23.32
N SER A 266 7.02 10.56 -24.60
CA SER A 266 5.85 10.91 -25.43
C SER A 266 5.33 9.69 -26.20
N ILE A 267 4.06 9.73 -26.61
CA ILE A 267 3.43 8.69 -27.46
C ILE A 267 3.74 8.91 -28.94
N GLU A 268 3.90 10.16 -29.37
CA GLU A 268 4.23 10.51 -30.75
C GLU A 268 5.77 10.63 -30.92
N ASN A 269 6.29 10.14 -32.04
CA ASN A 269 7.63 10.49 -32.59
C ASN A 269 7.70 11.98 -33.03
N GLY A 270 6.90 12.85 -32.40
CA GLY A 270 6.80 14.27 -32.64
C GLY A 270 7.52 15.02 -31.53
N ASP A 271 8.60 15.67 -31.93
CA ASP A 271 9.49 16.49 -31.12
C ASP A 271 8.73 17.59 -30.33
N ARG A 272 8.35 17.28 -29.09
CA ARG A 272 7.83 18.27 -28.11
C ARG A 272 8.92 18.79 -27.18
N GLY A 273 10.21 18.74 -27.55
CA GLY A 273 11.35 19.34 -26.85
C GLY A 273 11.70 18.81 -25.43
N LYS A 274 10.71 18.35 -24.65
CA LYS A 274 10.88 17.80 -23.28
C LYS A 274 11.36 16.35 -23.27
N VAL A 275 11.12 15.58 -24.34
CA VAL A 275 11.33 14.12 -24.34
C VAL A 275 12.79 13.74 -24.04
N HIS A 276 13.75 14.62 -24.35
CA HIS A 276 15.18 14.39 -24.10
C HIS A 276 15.69 14.93 -22.76
N LYS A 277 14.79 15.33 -21.85
CA LYS A 277 15.15 15.96 -20.58
C LYS A 277 14.91 15.05 -19.39
N THR A 278 15.75 15.21 -18.38
CA THR A 278 15.58 14.70 -17.02
C THR A 278 15.43 15.87 -16.06
N ALA A 279 14.30 15.94 -15.36
CA ALA A 279 14.05 16.94 -14.33
C ALA A 279 14.59 16.45 -12.98
N ILE A 280 15.13 17.37 -12.19
CA ILE A 280 15.67 17.14 -10.84
C ILE A 280 14.85 17.95 -9.83
N PHE A 281 14.46 17.31 -8.74
CA PHE A 281 13.73 17.91 -7.64
C PHE A 281 14.43 17.64 -6.31
N ARG A 282 14.21 18.52 -5.33
CA ARG A 282 14.73 18.37 -3.97
C ARG A 282 13.63 18.56 -2.94
N SER A 283 13.71 17.79 -1.87
CA SER A 283 12.91 17.97 -0.66
C SER A 283 13.84 18.21 0.53
N GLU A 284 13.55 19.25 1.30
CA GLU A 284 14.28 19.61 2.54
C GLU A 284 13.48 19.21 3.79
N ASP A 285 12.26 18.69 3.62
CA ASP A 285 11.28 18.39 4.68
C ASP A 285 10.87 16.90 4.66
N LYS A 286 11.81 16.02 4.32
CA LYS A 286 11.63 14.55 4.36
C LYS A 286 10.50 14.05 3.43
N GLY A 287 10.31 14.75 2.32
CA GLY A 287 9.41 14.38 1.22
C GLY A 287 8.01 14.96 1.30
N LEU A 288 7.73 15.84 2.27
CA LEU A 288 6.43 16.51 2.42
C LEU A 288 6.18 17.55 1.32
N SER A 289 7.25 18.21 0.85
CA SER A 289 7.21 19.10 -0.31
C SER A 289 8.46 18.92 -1.19
N TRP A 290 8.31 19.28 -2.47
CA TRP A 290 9.35 19.13 -3.47
C TRP A 290 9.51 20.40 -4.30
N ALA A 291 10.75 20.88 -4.40
CA ALA A 291 11.13 22.02 -5.24
C ALA A 291 11.83 21.52 -6.50
N PHE A 292 11.41 22.01 -7.65
CA PHE A 292 12.15 21.85 -8.91
C PHE A 292 13.52 22.54 -8.80
N LEU A 293 14.58 21.85 -9.19
CA LEU A 293 15.94 22.40 -9.21
C LEU A 293 16.40 22.77 -10.62
N THR A 294 16.35 21.80 -11.54
CA THR A 294 16.93 21.96 -12.88
C THR A 294 16.44 20.87 -13.84
N GLU A 295 16.68 21.08 -15.13
CA GLU A 295 16.52 20.09 -16.19
C GLU A 295 17.87 19.80 -16.85
N ILE A 296 18.14 18.52 -17.09
CA ILE A 296 19.34 18.03 -17.77
C ILE A 296 18.94 17.48 -19.13
N GLU A 297 19.56 18.00 -20.18
CA GLU A 297 19.36 17.50 -21.54
C GLU A 297 20.21 16.25 -21.81
N ASN A 298 19.68 15.38 -22.67
CA ASN A 298 20.34 14.19 -23.19
C ASN A 298 20.82 13.24 -22.10
N GLN A 299 19.96 13.02 -21.10
CA GLN A 299 20.13 12.04 -20.04
C GLN A 299 18.81 11.30 -19.88
N ARG A 300 18.81 9.96 -19.96
CA ARG A 300 17.61 9.14 -19.76
C ARG A 300 17.86 7.90 -18.91
N TRP A 301 16.78 7.37 -18.35
CA TRP A 301 16.72 6.09 -17.62
C TRP A 301 17.80 5.94 -16.54
N SER A 302 18.05 7.02 -15.81
CA SER A 302 19.28 7.16 -15.02
C SER A 302 19.08 6.85 -13.55
N THR A 303 20.07 6.23 -12.93
CA THR A 303 20.15 6.09 -11.47
C THR A 303 20.80 7.35 -10.89
N LEU A 304 20.14 7.95 -9.91
CA LEU A 304 20.68 9.02 -9.08
C LEU A 304 21.28 8.40 -7.80
N PHE A 305 22.53 8.74 -7.47
CA PHE A 305 23.17 8.26 -6.24
C PHE A 305 24.17 9.27 -5.70
N TYR A 306 24.38 9.26 -4.38
CA TYR A 306 25.38 10.09 -3.72
C TYR A 306 26.66 9.28 -3.48
N HIS A 307 27.81 9.87 -3.80
CA HIS A 307 29.12 9.26 -3.59
C HIS A 307 30.17 10.33 -3.30
N ARG A 308 30.90 10.18 -2.18
CA ARG A 308 32.07 11.00 -1.79
C ARG A 308 31.91 12.51 -2.06
N GLY A 309 30.87 13.12 -1.49
CA GLY A 309 30.68 14.58 -1.59
C GLY A 309 29.88 15.06 -2.80
N ALA A 310 29.48 14.18 -3.71
CA ALA A 310 28.82 14.56 -4.95
C ALA A 310 27.62 13.66 -5.27
N LEU A 311 26.64 14.22 -5.97
CA LEU A 311 25.61 13.45 -6.65
C LEU A 311 26.11 13.01 -8.02
N TYR A 312 25.77 11.79 -8.39
CA TYR A 312 26.02 11.23 -9.70
C TYR A 312 24.71 10.78 -10.35
N LEU A 313 24.65 10.93 -11.66
CA LEU A 313 23.53 10.52 -12.48
C LEU A 313 24.07 9.68 -13.63
N ILE A 314 23.87 8.36 -13.56
CA ILE A 314 24.40 7.39 -14.51
C ILE A 314 23.26 6.76 -15.31
N GLY A 315 23.40 6.73 -16.63
CA GLY A 315 22.37 6.24 -17.52
C GLY A 315 22.82 6.32 -18.98
N VAL A 316 21.92 6.74 -19.86
CA VAL A 316 22.19 6.79 -21.29
C VAL A 316 21.97 8.18 -21.88
N TYR A 317 22.78 8.51 -22.89
CA TYR A 317 22.63 9.72 -23.69
C TYR A 317 21.43 9.55 -24.62
N GLU A 318 20.36 10.32 -24.39
CA GLU A 318 19.07 10.13 -25.07
C GLU A 318 18.53 8.69 -24.96
N ALA A 319 17.58 8.28 -25.80
CA ALA A 319 17.08 6.91 -25.81
C ALA A 319 17.99 6.01 -26.67
N PHE A 320 18.50 4.93 -26.10
CA PHE A 320 19.38 3.96 -26.78
C PHE A 320 20.72 4.53 -27.30
N GLY A 321 21.26 5.57 -26.66
CA GLY A 321 22.59 6.12 -27.00
C GLY A 321 23.71 5.62 -26.09
N ASN A 322 24.75 6.45 -25.96
CA ASN A 322 25.97 6.12 -25.23
C ASN A 322 25.72 5.92 -23.73
N ALA A 323 26.50 5.06 -23.08
CA ALA A 323 26.54 4.99 -21.62
C ALA A 323 27.27 6.23 -21.08
N ILE A 324 26.62 6.97 -20.19
CA ILE A 324 27.13 8.25 -19.66
C ILE A 324 26.91 8.38 -18.15
N ILE A 325 27.74 9.20 -17.54
CA ILE A 325 27.61 9.62 -16.14
C ILE A 325 27.84 11.12 -16.02
N ARG A 326 27.08 11.77 -15.15
CA ARG A 326 27.24 13.18 -14.78
C ARG A 326 27.47 13.30 -13.29
N LYS A 327 28.10 14.40 -12.87
CA LYS A 327 28.41 14.72 -11.49
C LYS A 327 27.85 16.10 -11.14
N SER A 328 27.33 16.24 -9.93
CA SER A 328 26.91 17.49 -9.32
C SER A 328 27.53 17.62 -7.93
N VAL A 329 28.08 18.80 -7.62
CA VAL A 329 28.74 19.11 -6.33
C VAL A 329 27.97 20.15 -5.52
N ASP A 330 26.80 20.58 -5.99
CA ASP A 330 25.98 21.66 -5.42
C ASP A 330 24.56 21.19 -5.06
N GLY A 331 24.41 19.90 -4.78
CA GLY A 331 23.13 19.30 -4.41
C GLY A 331 22.17 19.08 -5.57
N GLY A 332 22.67 19.00 -6.81
CA GLY A 332 21.89 18.68 -8.00
C GLY A 332 21.43 19.89 -8.80
N LYS A 333 21.92 21.10 -8.50
CA LYS A 333 21.56 22.34 -9.22
C LYS A 333 22.28 22.44 -10.56
N THR A 334 23.57 22.08 -10.60
CA THR A 334 24.38 22.05 -11.82
C THR A 334 25.05 20.69 -12.01
N TRP A 335 25.28 20.33 -13.28
CA TRP A 335 25.77 19.01 -13.66
C TRP A 335 26.86 19.11 -14.72
N THR A 336 27.86 18.22 -14.63
CA THR A 336 28.90 18.09 -15.66
C THR A 336 28.32 17.58 -17.00
N SER A 337 29.06 17.81 -18.09
CA SER A 337 28.70 17.36 -19.43
C SER A 337 29.58 16.21 -19.92
N PRO A 338 29.00 15.08 -20.37
CA PRO A 338 29.71 13.90 -20.87
C PRO A 338 30.19 14.10 -22.30
N LYS A 339 31.28 14.85 -22.48
CA LYS A 339 31.86 15.20 -23.78
C LYS A 339 32.77 14.09 -24.33
N ASP A 340 33.58 13.51 -23.45
CA ASP A 340 34.59 12.51 -23.81
C ASP A 340 34.87 11.52 -22.66
N GLU A 341 35.79 10.59 -22.91
CA GLU A 341 36.17 9.49 -22.01
C GLU A 341 36.76 9.96 -20.66
N ARG A 342 37.07 11.25 -20.49
CA ARG A 342 37.57 11.82 -19.24
C ARG A 342 36.54 12.67 -18.52
N SER A 343 35.38 12.89 -19.15
CA SER A 343 34.38 13.86 -18.69
C SER A 343 32.97 13.28 -18.57
N GLY A 344 32.82 11.96 -18.56
CA GLY A 344 31.55 11.27 -18.30
C GLY A 344 31.00 10.44 -19.47
N LEU A 345 31.66 10.36 -20.62
CA LEU A 345 31.31 9.38 -21.66
C LEU A 345 31.96 8.04 -21.33
N LEU A 346 31.18 7.09 -20.81
CA LEU A 346 31.69 5.81 -20.33
C LEU A 346 31.88 4.78 -21.45
N ALA A 347 30.91 4.69 -22.37
CA ALA A 347 31.02 3.79 -23.51
C ALA A 347 30.18 4.30 -24.70
N LYS A 348 30.76 4.24 -25.90
CA LYS A 348 30.03 4.52 -27.14
C LYS A 348 29.21 3.31 -27.57
N GLY A 349 27.99 3.54 -28.06
CA GLY A 349 27.13 2.48 -28.58
C GLY A 349 25.66 2.71 -28.32
N ARG A 350 24.88 1.62 -28.35
CA ARG A 350 23.44 1.62 -28.06
C ARG A 350 23.18 0.93 -26.73
N TYR A 351 23.03 1.71 -25.67
CA TYR A 351 22.83 1.20 -24.31
C TYR A 351 21.39 1.43 -23.82
N HIS A 352 20.97 0.59 -22.88
CA HIS A 352 19.70 0.70 -22.18
C HIS A 352 19.93 0.44 -20.70
N CYS A 353 19.10 1.04 -19.85
CA CYS A 353 18.99 0.67 -18.45
C CYS A 353 17.66 1.24 -17.90
N ALA A 354 17.47 1.11 -16.60
CA ALA A 354 16.51 1.88 -15.81
C ALA A 354 17.24 2.39 -14.55
N PRO A 355 16.57 3.23 -13.74
CA PRO A 355 16.99 3.46 -12.36
C PRO A 355 17.03 2.13 -11.60
N VAL A 356 18.23 1.62 -11.40
CA VAL A 356 18.52 0.36 -10.70
C VAL A 356 19.57 0.62 -9.62
N PRO A 357 19.64 -0.20 -8.56
CA PRO A 357 20.59 -0.01 -7.48
C PRO A 357 22.04 0.15 -7.95
N VAL A 358 22.72 1.07 -7.29
CA VAL A 358 24.17 1.13 -7.23
C VAL A 358 24.56 0.58 -5.85
N ILE A 359 25.42 -0.43 -5.82
CA ILE A 359 25.86 -1.07 -4.58
C ILE A 359 27.37 -0.89 -4.39
N TYR A 360 27.80 -0.94 -3.13
CA TYR A 360 29.19 -0.87 -2.71
C TYR A 360 29.57 -2.24 -2.17
N HIS A 361 30.59 -2.87 -2.76
CA HIS A 361 31.07 -4.17 -2.32
C HIS A 361 32.52 -4.39 -2.70
N ASN A 362 33.32 -4.89 -1.76
CA ASN A 362 34.75 -5.17 -1.93
C ASN A 362 35.55 -3.97 -2.50
N GLY A 363 35.29 -2.75 -1.98
CA GLY A 363 36.01 -1.54 -2.39
C GLY A 363 35.65 -1.05 -3.80
N ARG A 364 34.54 -1.53 -4.36
CA ARG A 364 34.06 -1.19 -5.70
C ARG A 364 32.59 -0.81 -5.67
N ILE A 365 32.23 0.08 -6.58
CA ILE A 365 30.87 0.43 -6.94
C ILE A 365 30.41 -0.51 -8.05
N TRP A 366 29.19 -1.03 -7.97
CA TRP A 366 28.62 -1.94 -8.95
C TRP A 366 27.26 -1.47 -9.43
N ARG A 367 27.01 -1.63 -10.73
CA ARG A 367 25.73 -1.29 -11.36
C ARG A 367 25.50 -2.12 -12.61
N ALA A 368 24.30 -2.68 -12.75
CA ALA A 368 23.90 -3.35 -13.98
C ALA A 368 23.55 -2.36 -15.11
N MET A 369 23.72 -2.80 -16.34
CA MET A 369 23.29 -2.08 -17.55
C MET A 369 23.00 -3.11 -18.65
N GLU A 370 22.36 -2.68 -19.73
CA GLU A 370 22.22 -3.48 -20.94
C GLU A 370 22.76 -2.74 -22.15
N ASP A 371 23.19 -3.49 -23.16
CA ASP A 371 23.28 -2.95 -24.50
C ASP A 371 22.24 -3.58 -25.43
N ALA A 372 21.89 -2.85 -26.49
CA ALA A 372 20.81 -3.18 -27.41
C ALA A 372 21.28 -2.89 -28.85
N PRO A 373 22.23 -3.68 -29.38
CA PRO A 373 22.81 -3.44 -30.70
C PRO A 373 21.77 -3.56 -31.81
N GLU A 374 20.80 -4.47 -31.65
CA GLU A 374 19.77 -4.79 -32.65
C GLU A 374 18.37 -4.77 -32.01
N GLY A 375 17.64 -3.66 -32.20
CA GLY A 375 16.27 -3.52 -31.71
C GLY A 375 16.14 -3.71 -30.19
N ARG A 376 15.24 -4.61 -29.76
CA ARG A 376 14.98 -4.94 -28.34
C ARG A 376 15.69 -6.22 -27.87
N GLN A 377 16.74 -6.65 -28.58
CA GLN A 377 17.58 -7.77 -28.14
C GLN A 377 18.61 -7.28 -27.11
N PHE A 378 18.16 -7.13 -25.86
CA PHE A 378 19.00 -6.67 -24.77
C PHE A 378 20.02 -7.73 -24.35
N ARG A 379 21.26 -7.30 -24.16
CA ARG A 379 22.31 -8.12 -23.54
C ARG A 379 22.69 -7.51 -22.19
N ALA A 380 22.54 -8.31 -21.14
CA ALA A 380 22.86 -7.89 -19.79
C ALA A 380 24.37 -7.77 -19.60
N LEU A 381 24.81 -6.75 -18.88
CA LEU A 381 26.19 -6.56 -18.46
C LEU A 381 26.25 -5.97 -17.04
N MET A 382 27.38 -6.13 -16.39
CA MET A 382 27.70 -5.49 -15.12
C MET A 382 28.81 -4.46 -15.34
N MET A 383 28.67 -3.31 -14.68
CA MET A 383 29.68 -2.26 -14.63
C MET A 383 30.21 -2.17 -13.21
N SER A 384 31.51 -1.93 -13.05
CA SER A 384 32.09 -1.60 -11.76
C SER A 384 33.27 -0.64 -11.84
N ALA A 385 33.51 0.11 -10.77
CA ALA A 385 34.66 0.99 -10.64
C ALA A 385 35.18 0.96 -9.19
N PRO A 386 36.49 1.16 -8.94
CA PRO A 386 36.98 1.36 -7.58
C PRO A 386 36.24 2.51 -6.90
N GLU A 387 35.88 2.37 -5.63
CA GLU A 387 35.16 3.40 -4.88
C GLU A 387 35.92 4.71 -4.79
N ASP A 388 37.25 4.66 -4.83
CA ASP A 388 38.10 5.82 -4.72
C ASP A 388 38.42 6.50 -6.07
N ALA A 389 38.03 5.89 -7.19
CA ALA A 389 38.31 6.37 -8.54
C ALA A 389 37.49 7.61 -8.93
N ASP A 390 37.95 8.30 -9.97
CA ASP A 390 37.18 9.34 -10.64
C ASP A 390 36.14 8.70 -11.57
N LEU A 391 34.90 8.63 -11.10
CA LEU A 391 33.80 7.99 -11.82
C LEU A 391 33.48 8.64 -13.17
N LEU A 392 33.96 9.86 -13.45
CA LEU A 392 33.78 10.51 -14.75
C LEU A 392 34.69 9.94 -15.85
N ARG A 393 35.73 9.19 -15.49
CA ARG A 393 36.66 8.62 -16.46
C ARG A 393 36.22 7.22 -16.89
N ALA A 394 36.14 6.99 -18.19
CA ALA A 394 35.78 5.69 -18.76
C ALA A 394 36.76 4.58 -18.35
N ASP A 395 38.06 4.89 -18.25
CA ASP A 395 39.11 3.93 -17.86
C ASP A 395 39.04 3.51 -16.38
N SER A 396 38.22 4.16 -15.57
CA SER A 396 37.94 3.74 -14.20
C SER A 396 36.89 2.63 -14.12
N TRP A 397 36.16 2.38 -15.21
CA TRP A 397 35.07 1.41 -15.25
C TRP A 397 35.48 0.10 -15.94
N THR A 398 35.27 -1.00 -15.24
CA THR A 398 35.28 -2.36 -15.78
C THR A 398 33.87 -2.70 -16.26
N PHE A 399 33.76 -3.23 -17.48
CA PHE A 399 32.54 -3.77 -18.03
C PHE A 399 32.69 -5.28 -18.19
N SER A 400 31.67 -6.03 -17.79
CA SER A 400 31.64 -7.45 -18.09
C SER A 400 31.49 -7.72 -19.59
N ASN A 401 31.65 -8.98 -20.01
CA ASN A 401 31.07 -9.43 -21.28
C ASN A 401 29.55 -9.12 -21.33
N LYS A 402 28.99 -9.19 -22.55
CA LYS A 402 27.58 -8.88 -22.80
C LYS A 402 26.81 -10.18 -22.98
N LEU A 403 25.89 -10.47 -22.07
CA LEU A 403 25.15 -11.73 -22.06
C LEU A 403 23.79 -11.58 -22.75
N PRO A 404 23.58 -12.15 -23.94
CA PRO A 404 22.26 -12.21 -24.56
C PRO A 404 21.37 -13.25 -23.84
N TYR A 405 20.06 -13.04 -23.88
CA TYR A 405 19.14 -14.14 -23.60
C TYR A 405 19.14 -15.12 -24.78
N LYS A 406 18.70 -16.37 -24.56
CA LYS A 406 18.45 -17.33 -25.63
C LYS A 406 16.97 -17.68 -25.68
N GLU A 407 16.36 -17.63 -26.85
CA GLU A 407 14.94 -17.98 -27.05
C GLU A 407 14.63 -19.42 -26.61
N SER A 408 15.62 -20.33 -26.70
CA SER A 408 15.48 -21.72 -26.24
C SER A 408 15.37 -21.88 -24.72
N TRP A 409 15.71 -20.86 -23.94
CA TRP A 409 15.58 -20.91 -22.48
C TRP A 409 14.11 -20.89 -22.05
N HIS A 410 13.86 -21.42 -20.83
CA HIS A 410 12.53 -21.53 -20.26
C HIS A 410 11.56 -22.25 -21.21
N ASN A 411 11.93 -23.45 -21.69
CA ASN A 411 11.12 -24.27 -22.59
C ASN A 411 10.71 -23.55 -23.90
N GLY A 412 11.62 -22.73 -24.45
CA GLY A 412 11.34 -21.99 -25.69
C GLY A 412 10.43 -20.77 -25.51
N LYS A 413 10.24 -20.30 -24.26
CA LYS A 413 9.30 -19.20 -23.93
C LYS A 413 9.98 -17.88 -23.64
N MET A 414 11.31 -17.87 -23.47
CA MET A 414 12.06 -16.65 -23.17
C MET A 414 11.98 -15.67 -24.34
N LYS A 415 11.45 -14.48 -24.09
CA LYS A 415 11.33 -13.39 -25.07
C LYS A 415 12.36 -12.28 -24.85
N GLY A 416 12.87 -12.14 -23.63
CA GLY A 416 13.89 -11.15 -23.32
C GLY A 416 14.11 -10.96 -21.83
N TRP A 417 15.11 -10.15 -21.50
CA TRP A 417 15.41 -9.68 -20.15
C TRP A 417 15.99 -8.26 -20.21
N LEU A 418 15.91 -7.52 -19.11
CA LEU A 418 16.53 -6.19 -18.99
C LEU A 418 16.39 -5.67 -17.55
N GLU A 419 16.90 -4.46 -17.32
CA GLU A 419 16.77 -3.68 -16.10
C GLU A 419 17.29 -4.45 -14.88
N GLY A 420 18.51 -4.93 -15.02
CA GLY A 420 19.21 -5.71 -14.01
C GLY A 420 19.42 -4.97 -12.68
N ASN A 421 19.39 -5.69 -11.57
CA ASN A 421 19.73 -5.18 -10.25
C ASN A 421 21.07 -5.78 -9.81
N ALA A 422 22.06 -4.93 -9.56
CA ALA A 422 23.27 -5.35 -8.86
C ALA A 422 22.94 -5.63 -7.39
N VAL A 423 23.19 -6.85 -6.92
CA VAL A 423 22.91 -7.26 -5.54
C VAL A 423 24.05 -8.13 -5.03
N VAL A 424 24.46 -7.95 -3.78
CA VAL A 424 25.34 -8.90 -3.08
C VAL A 424 24.51 -10.11 -2.71
N GLY A 425 24.85 -11.29 -3.22
CA GLY A 425 24.17 -12.55 -2.94
C GLY A 425 24.51 -13.13 -1.57
N PRO A 426 23.79 -14.18 -1.14
CA PRO A 426 24.00 -14.82 0.16
C PRO A 426 25.41 -15.40 0.36
N ASP A 427 26.08 -15.82 -0.72
CA ASP A 427 27.44 -16.37 -0.66
C ASP A 427 28.51 -15.27 -0.87
N ASN A 428 28.12 -14.00 -0.63
CA ASN A 428 28.94 -12.80 -0.76
C ASN A 428 29.43 -12.51 -2.20
N GLU A 429 28.85 -13.19 -3.19
CA GLU A 429 29.08 -12.96 -4.61
C GLU A 429 28.23 -11.79 -5.13
N ILE A 430 28.58 -11.26 -6.30
CA ILE A 430 27.77 -10.24 -6.95
C ILE A 430 26.89 -10.92 -7.98
N VAL A 431 25.61 -10.61 -7.96
CA VAL A 431 24.64 -11.10 -8.93
C VAL A 431 23.94 -9.95 -9.62
N ASN A 432 23.47 -10.23 -10.83
CA ASN A 432 22.57 -9.37 -11.58
C ASN A 432 21.18 -10.02 -11.63
N VAL A 433 20.21 -9.45 -10.90
CA VAL A 433 18.82 -9.92 -10.89
C VAL A 433 18.01 -9.16 -11.95
N LEU A 434 17.63 -9.85 -13.01
CA LEU A 434 17.00 -9.29 -14.21
C LEU A 434 15.50 -9.58 -14.23
N ARG A 435 14.70 -8.61 -14.68
CA ARG A 435 13.31 -8.91 -15.04
C ARG A 435 13.28 -9.68 -16.36
N CYS A 436 12.41 -10.67 -16.43
CA CYS A 436 12.24 -11.51 -17.61
C CYS A 436 10.97 -11.14 -18.38
N GLU A 437 10.94 -11.43 -19.67
CA GLU A 437 9.76 -11.39 -20.52
C GLU A 437 9.56 -12.76 -21.17
N PHE A 438 8.33 -13.26 -21.18
CA PHE A 438 7.98 -14.55 -21.74
C PHE A 438 6.89 -14.43 -22.80
N THR A 439 6.76 -15.44 -23.65
CA THR A 439 5.73 -15.51 -24.71
C THR A 439 4.40 -16.09 -24.23
N ASP A 440 4.33 -16.62 -23.01
CA ASP A 440 3.14 -17.20 -22.39
C ASP A 440 2.66 -16.38 -21.17
N ASP A 441 1.82 -16.99 -20.33
CA ASP A 441 1.27 -16.38 -19.13
C ASP A 441 2.17 -16.52 -17.89
N THR A 442 3.42 -16.96 -18.06
CA THR A 442 4.42 -16.99 -16.97
C THR A 442 4.51 -15.62 -16.33
N TYR A 443 4.38 -15.56 -15.00
CA TYR A 443 4.50 -14.35 -14.21
C TYR A 443 5.26 -14.64 -12.92
N GLY A 444 5.82 -13.59 -12.31
CA GLY A 444 6.49 -13.71 -11.04
C GLY A 444 7.85 -14.43 -11.11
N THR A 445 8.52 -14.37 -12.25
CA THR A 445 9.81 -15.03 -12.50
C THR A 445 10.86 -14.01 -12.91
N ALA A 446 12.00 -14.02 -12.23
CA ALA A 446 13.20 -13.24 -12.55
C ALA A 446 14.41 -14.16 -12.79
N ALA A 447 15.46 -13.63 -13.43
CA ALA A 447 16.71 -14.34 -13.68
C ALA A 447 17.84 -13.78 -12.80
N ILE A 448 18.67 -14.65 -12.25
CA ILE A 448 19.86 -14.32 -11.47
C ILE A 448 21.08 -14.75 -12.28
N ALA A 449 21.78 -13.78 -12.86
CA ALA A 449 23.06 -13.99 -13.51
C ALA A 449 24.21 -13.74 -12.52
N ARG A 450 25.24 -14.59 -12.54
CA ARG A 450 26.39 -14.48 -11.64
C ARG A 450 27.46 -13.60 -12.27
N ILE A 451 28.11 -12.78 -11.44
CA ILE A 451 29.24 -11.94 -11.83
C ILE A 451 30.53 -12.54 -11.25
N SER A 452 31.59 -12.62 -12.06
CA SER A 452 32.93 -13.01 -11.60
C SER A 452 33.47 -12.02 -10.56
N HIS A 453 34.40 -12.47 -9.72
CA HIS A 453 35.06 -11.61 -8.72
C HIS A 453 35.65 -10.33 -9.33
N GLU A 454 36.32 -10.43 -10.48
CA GLU A 454 36.93 -9.29 -11.18
C GLU A 454 35.91 -8.34 -11.84
N GLY A 455 34.63 -8.75 -11.91
CA GLY A 455 33.57 -7.99 -12.57
C GLY A 455 33.61 -7.97 -14.10
N ASP A 456 34.50 -8.73 -14.73
CA ASP A 456 34.67 -8.79 -16.18
C ASP A 456 33.80 -9.86 -16.88
N THR A 457 33.15 -10.73 -16.10
CA THR A 457 32.34 -11.83 -16.61
C THR A 457 30.96 -11.89 -15.96
N ILE A 458 29.92 -12.00 -16.78
CA ILE A 458 28.54 -12.30 -16.43
C ILE A 458 28.11 -13.60 -17.13
N ALA A 459 27.52 -14.50 -16.35
CA ALA A 459 27.04 -15.80 -16.85
C ALA A 459 25.68 -16.17 -16.25
N PHE A 460 24.88 -16.92 -17.00
CA PHE A 460 23.57 -17.40 -16.59
C PHE A 460 23.42 -18.89 -16.87
N ASN A 461 23.05 -19.66 -15.84
CA ASN A 461 22.66 -21.05 -15.96
C ASN A 461 21.11 -21.14 -16.00
N PRO A 462 20.48 -21.49 -17.12
CA PRO A 462 19.01 -21.55 -17.21
C PRO A 462 18.38 -22.67 -16.36
N GLU A 463 19.14 -23.65 -15.89
CA GLU A 463 18.62 -24.73 -15.04
C GLU A 463 18.45 -24.29 -13.58
N GLU A 464 19.28 -23.35 -13.12
CA GLU A 464 19.35 -22.93 -11.71
C GLU A 464 19.14 -21.42 -11.49
N GLY A 465 19.24 -20.64 -12.54
CA GLY A 465 19.32 -19.18 -12.49
C GLY A 465 17.97 -18.49 -12.36
N TYR A 466 16.85 -19.19 -12.47
CA TYR A 466 15.53 -18.59 -12.27
C TYR A 466 15.15 -18.53 -10.78
N CYS A 467 14.43 -17.48 -10.40
CA CYS A 467 13.84 -17.33 -9.07
C CYS A 467 12.39 -16.85 -9.15
N ARG A 468 11.62 -17.16 -8.10
CA ARG A 468 10.23 -16.70 -7.96
C ARG A 468 10.23 -15.34 -7.28
N LEU A 469 9.98 -14.28 -8.05
CA LEU A 469 9.86 -12.90 -7.59
C LEU A 469 8.51 -12.34 -8.09
N PRO A 470 7.50 -12.08 -7.25
CA PRO A 470 6.11 -11.78 -7.66
C PRO A 470 5.88 -10.64 -8.67
N GLY A 471 6.83 -9.71 -8.84
CA GLY A 471 6.84 -8.68 -9.89
C GLY A 471 8.00 -8.81 -10.89
N GLY A 472 8.66 -9.97 -10.95
CA GLY A 472 9.88 -10.21 -11.72
C GLY A 472 9.67 -10.34 -13.23
N THR A 473 8.43 -10.47 -13.68
CA THR A 473 8.09 -10.62 -15.09
C THR A 473 7.50 -9.34 -15.66
N SER A 474 8.11 -8.84 -16.74
CA SER A 474 7.67 -7.72 -17.57
C SER A 474 7.54 -6.35 -16.86
N LYS A 475 7.95 -6.26 -15.59
CA LYS A 475 7.82 -5.07 -14.75
C LYS A 475 9.12 -4.84 -13.99
N LYS A 476 9.51 -3.56 -13.88
CA LYS A 476 10.70 -3.15 -13.17
C LYS A 476 10.53 -3.34 -11.66
N PHE A 477 11.61 -3.73 -10.99
CA PHE A 477 11.71 -3.78 -9.54
C PHE A 477 13.09 -3.26 -9.11
N THR A 478 13.20 -2.83 -7.85
CA THR A 478 14.46 -2.44 -7.20
C THR A 478 14.65 -3.34 -5.98
N ILE A 479 15.79 -4.03 -5.89
CA ILE A 479 16.17 -4.86 -4.74
C ILE A 479 17.23 -4.14 -3.91
N ARG A 480 17.08 -4.11 -2.59
CA ARG A 480 18.16 -3.72 -1.67
C ARG A 480 18.23 -4.69 -0.51
N TYR A 481 19.45 -4.93 -0.02
CA TYR A 481 19.68 -5.73 1.17
C TYR A 481 19.60 -4.85 2.42
N ASP A 482 18.85 -5.31 3.41
CA ASP A 482 18.78 -4.68 4.73
C ASP A 482 19.62 -5.50 5.73
N PRO A 483 20.72 -4.94 6.27
CA PRO A 483 21.54 -5.64 7.25
C PRO A 483 20.82 -5.88 8.58
N ASP A 484 19.85 -5.05 8.94
CA ASP A 484 19.15 -5.14 10.22
C ASP A 484 18.19 -6.34 10.24
N SER A 485 17.33 -6.45 9.22
CA SER A 485 16.45 -7.62 9.08
C SER A 485 17.15 -8.83 8.47
N ARG A 486 18.36 -8.67 7.91
CA ARG A 486 19.09 -9.67 7.11
C ARG A 486 18.26 -10.24 5.95
N LYS A 487 17.48 -9.37 5.29
CA LYS A 487 16.64 -9.74 4.15
C LYS A 487 16.91 -8.81 2.97
N TYR A 488 16.64 -9.33 1.79
CA TYR A 488 16.45 -8.54 0.59
C TYR A 488 15.02 -8.03 0.57
N TRP A 489 14.86 -6.75 0.26
CA TRP A 489 13.56 -6.09 0.13
C TRP A 489 13.38 -5.58 -1.28
N ALA A 490 12.13 -5.54 -1.75
CA ALA A 490 11.77 -4.96 -3.03
C ALA A 490 10.34 -4.41 -3.00
N LEU A 491 10.14 -3.25 -3.63
CA LEU A 491 8.81 -2.81 -4.05
C LEU A 491 8.53 -3.36 -5.45
N VAL A 492 7.46 -4.15 -5.60
CA VAL A 492 7.15 -4.93 -6.79
C VAL A 492 5.73 -4.70 -7.28
N ASN A 493 5.53 -4.75 -8.60
CA ASN A 493 4.20 -4.77 -9.19
C ASN A 493 3.61 -6.18 -9.20
N TRP A 494 3.08 -6.59 -8.05
CA TRP A 494 2.43 -7.89 -7.87
C TRP A 494 1.07 -7.96 -8.59
N ILE A 495 0.71 -9.14 -9.09
CA ILE A 495 -0.65 -9.41 -9.60
C ILE A 495 -1.42 -10.11 -8.48
N GLN A 496 -2.44 -9.46 -7.95
CA GLN A 496 -3.23 -10.02 -6.86
C GLN A 496 -4.10 -11.19 -7.35
N PRO A 497 -4.42 -12.17 -6.50
CA PRO A 497 -5.32 -13.27 -6.84
C PRO A 497 -6.69 -12.82 -7.38
N CYS A 498 -7.21 -11.70 -6.87
CA CYS A 498 -8.48 -11.11 -7.35
C CYS A 498 -8.40 -10.55 -8.78
N ASP A 499 -7.20 -10.14 -9.22
CA ASP A 499 -6.92 -9.57 -10.53
C ASP A 499 -6.48 -10.62 -11.56
N MET A 500 -6.04 -11.80 -11.12
CA MET A 500 -5.60 -12.90 -11.99
C MET A 500 -6.66 -13.30 -13.04
N LYS A 501 -7.95 -13.14 -12.73
CA LYS A 501 -9.06 -13.41 -13.67
C LYS A 501 -9.07 -12.49 -14.90
N TYR A 502 -8.35 -11.37 -14.84
CA TYR A 502 -8.21 -10.42 -15.95
C TYR A 502 -6.92 -10.65 -16.76
N LEU A 503 -6.11 -11.67 -16.43
CA LEU A 503 -5.11 -12.21 -17.35
C LEU A 503 -5.84 -12.94 -18.48
N GLU A 504 -6.27 -12.20 -19.49
CA GLU A 504 -6.79 -12.80 -20.72
C GLU A 504 -5.67 -13.57 -21.45
N LYS A 505 -6.02 -14.68 -22.10
CA LYS A 505 -5.08 -15.43 -22.95
C LYS A 505 -4.50 -14.51 -24.03
N GLY A 506 -3.20 -14.21 -23.93
CA GLY A 506 -2.46 -13.43 -24.92
C GLY A 506 -2.16 -11.97 -24.54
N GLU A 507 -2.70 -11.44 -23.44
CA GLU A 507 -2.46 -10.03 -23.06
C GLU A 507 -1.20 -9.80 -22.20
N GLY A 508 -0.61 -10.86 -21.64
CA GLY A 508 0.67 -10.84 -20.93
C GLY A 508 0.66 -10.10 -19.58
N PRO A 509 1.36 -10.61 -18.55
CA PRO A 509 1.30 -10.05 -17.19
C PRO A 509 1.84 -8.62 -17.05
N GLY A 510 2.62 -8.13 -18.03
CA GLY A 510 3.22 -6.79 -18.01
C GLY A 510 2.23 -5.62 -18.06
N ARG A 511 0.96 -5.89 -18.41
CA ARG A 511 -0.09 -4.87 -18.50
C ARG A 511 -0.74 -4.50 -17.17
N MET A 512 -0.56 -5.32 -16.13
CA MET A 512 -1.16 -5.04 -14.81
C MET A 512 -0.12 -4.45 -13.87
N ARG A 513 -0.30 -3.18 -13.52
CA ARG A 513 0.62 -2.40 -12.67
C ARG A 513 -0.11 -1.63 -11.57
N ASN A 514 -1.36 -1.99 -11.33
CA ASN A 514 -2.30 -1.35 -10.41
C ASN A 514 -2.05 -1.70 -8.93
N THR A 515 -1.20 -2.69 -8.65
CA THR A 515 -0.77 -3.04 -7.28
C THR A 515 0.72 -2.79 -7.13
N LEU A 516 1.11 -2.05 -6.10
CA LEU A 516 2.48 -1.95 -5.61
C LEU A 516 2.54 -2.66 -4.25
N ALA A 517 3.43 -3.64 -4.11
CA ALA A 517 3.57 -4.42 -2.89
C ALA A 517 5.02 -4.42 -2.41
N LEU A 518 5.19 -4.46 -1.09
CA LEU A 518 6.47 -4.72 -0.45
C LEU A 518 6.66 -6.24 -0.39
N ALA A 519 7.81 -6.69 -0.89
CA ALA A 519 8.22 -8.09 -0.87
C ALA A 519 9.58 -8.22 -0.18
N SER A 520 9.79 -9.34 0.49
CA SER A 520 11.07 -9.68 1.09
C SER A 520 11.54 -11.08 0.71
N SER A 521 12.84 -11.32 0.80
CA SER A 521 13.45 -12.63 0.63
C SER A 521 14.67 -12.78 1.53
N PRO A 522 14.90 -13.94 2.17
CA PRO A 522 16.14 -14.19 2.90
C PRO A 522 17.32 -14.55 1.98
N ASP A 523 17.07 -14.97 0.74
CA ASP A 523 18.05 -15.69 -0.10
C ASP A 523 18.02 -15.32 -1.58
N LEU A 524 17.31 -14.25 -1.96
CA LEU A 524 17.02 -13.82 -3.34
C LEU A 524 16.18 -14.77 -4.18
N ARG A 525 15.86 -15.96 -3.68
CA ARG A 525 15.16 -17.01 -4.44
C ARG A 525 13.71 -17.19 -3.99
N ASN A 526 13.51 -17.14 -2.68
CA ASN A 526 12.23 -17.32 -2.01
C ASN A 526 11.67 -15.97 -1.58
N TRP A 527 10.81 -15.39 -2.41
CA TRP A 527 10.16 -14.11 -2.11
C TRP A 527 8.76 -14.29 -1.53
N ILE A 528 8.46 -13.51 -0.49
CA ILE A 528 7.13 -13.37 0.10
C ILE A 528 6.62 -11.95 -0.07
N ILE A 529 5.32 -11.81 -0.28
CA ILE A 529 4.65 -10.51 -0.21
C ILE A 529 4.38 -10.22 1.26
N GLU A 530 4.91 -9.10 1.74
CA GLU A 530 4.76 -8.66 3.12
C GLU A 530 3.54 -7.77 3.28
N ARG A 531 3.33 -6.84 2.34
CA ARG A 531 2.23 -5.87 2.39
C ARG A 531 1.89 -5.31 1.01
N VAL A 532 0.63 -4.99 0.77
CA VAL A 532 0.25 -4.12 -0.36
C VAL A 532 0.40 -2.67 0.09
N ILE A 533 1.15 -1.88 -0.67
CA ILE A 533 1.42 -0.46 -0.39
C ILE A 533 0.41 0.43 -1.12
N LEU A 534 0.15 0.15 -2.40
CA LEU A 534 -0.82 0.88 -3.21
C LEU A 534 -1.64 -0.09 -4.05
N TYR A 535 -2.92 0.20 -4.22
CA TYR A 535 -3.83 -0.59 -5.03
C TYR A 535 -4.88 0.29 -5.72
N HIS A 536 -5.20 -0.05 -6.96
CA HIS A 536 -6.36 0.49 -7.67
C HIS A 536 -7.10 -0.62 -8.43
N PRO A 537 -8.44 -0.63 -8.48
CA PRO A 537 -9.20 -1.68 -9.17
C PRO A 537 -9.17 -1.57 -10.71
N ASP A 538 -8.89 -0.40 -11.27
CA ASP A 538 -8.73 -0.24 -12.72
C ASP A 538 -7.32 -0.67 -13.16
N ILE A 539 -7.24 -1.88 -13.69
CA ILE A 539 -5.98 -2.47 -14.18
C ILE A 539 -5.49 -1.88 -15.52
N LYS A 540 -6.35 -1.17 -16.25
CA LYS A 540 -6.06 -0.68 -17.61
C LYS A 540 -5.49 0.71 -17.61
N LYS A 541 -5.99 1.60 -16.74
CA LYS A 541 -5.56 3.00 -16.69
C LYS A 541 -4.66 3.33 -15.51
N HIS A 542 -4.87 2.68 -14.36
CA HIS A 542 -4.21 3.08 -13.14
C HIS A 542 -3.01 2.18 -12.81
N ALA A 543 -1.92 2.79 -12.35
CA ALA A 543 -0.68 2.08 -12.05
C ALA A 543 0.25 2.83 -11.10
N PHE A 544 1.08 2.07 -10.38
CA PHE A 544 2.12 2.55 -9.47
C PHE A 544 3.41 1.77 -9.74
N GLN A 545 4.30 2.30 -10.57
CA GLN A 545 5.27 1.46 -11.29
C GLN A 545 6.66 2.11 -11.41
N TYR A 546 7.64 1.30 -11.84
CA TYR A 546 9.04 1.71 -12.00
C TYR A 546 9.62 2.36 -10.75
N VAL A 547 9.18 1.91 -9.58
CA VAL A 547 9.51 2.51 -8.30
C VAL A 547 11.01 2.39 -8.03
N ASP A 548 11.63 3.50 -7.62
CA ASP A 548 12.95 3.50 -7.00
C ASP A 548 12.81 4.01 -5.56
N TRP A 549 13.62 3.47 -4.66
CA TRP A 549 13.43 3.66 -3.22
C TRP A 549 14.74 3.53 -2.45
N GLN A 550 14.78 4.04 -1.23
CA GLN A 550 15.92 4.03 -0.30
C GLN A 550 15.43 3.71 1.12
N PHE A 551 16.31 3.18 1.96
CA PHE A 551 16.08 3.14 3.41
C PHE A 551 16.33 4.53 4.02
N ASP A 552 15.47 4.96 4.93
CA ASP A 552 15.61 6.17 5.75
C ASP A 552 15.31 5.77 7.21
N GLY A 553 16.32 5.23 7.90
CA GLY A 553 16.15 4.65 9.23
C GLY A 553 15.28 3.39 9.20
N ASP A 554 14.15 3.44 9.90
CA ASP A 554 13.14 2.36 9.96
C ASP A 554 12.10 2.41 8.84
N ASP A 555 12.20 3.40 7.96
CA ASP A 555 11.29 3.61 6.86
C ASP A 555 11.92 3.24 5.51
N ILE A 556 11.05 2.94 4.54
CA ILE A 556 11.38 3.01 3.12
C ILE A 556 10.78 4.29 2.54
N VAL A 557 11.58 5.08 1.84
CA VAL A 557 11.12 6.22 1.03
C VAL A 557 11.21 5.89 -0.45
N ALA A 558 10.16 6.19 -1.21
CA ALA A 558 10.01 5.72 -2.58
C ALA A 558 9.44 6.80 -3.51
N VAL A 559 9.90 6.80 -4.75
CA VAL A 559 9.33 7.60 -5.85
C VAL A 559 8.77 6.67 -6.91
N SER A 560 7.54 6.94 -7.34
CA SER A 560 6.76 6.10 -8.25
C SER A 560 6.33 6.87 -9.49
N ARG A 561 6.33 6.20 -10.65
CA ARG A 561 5.51 6.64 -11.76
C ARG A 561 4.08 6.24 -11.46
N THR A 562 3.19 7.20 -11.41
CA THR A 562 1.81 7.00 -11.02
C THR A 562 0.90 7.44 -12.15
N ALA A 563 0.14 6.48 -12.70
CA ALA A 563 -0.93 6.76 -13.65
C ALA A 563 -2.22 6.84 -12.84
N TYR A 564 -2.81 8.04 -12.76
CA TYR A 564 -3.97 8.29 -11.91
C TYR A 564 -4.87 9.39 -12.46
N ASP A 565 -6.13 9.42 -12.03
CA ASP A 565 -7.06 10.46 -12.45
C ASP A 565 -6.68 11.85 -11.92
N ASP A 566 -6.56 12.81 -12.83
CA ASP A 566 -6.12 14.20 -12.57
C ASP A 566 -7.24 15.24 -12.71
N GLY A 567 -8.46 14.81 -13.05
CA GLY A 567 -9.57 15.73 -13.34
C GLY A 567 -9.46 16.47 -14.67
N MET A 568 -8.46 16.16 -15.50
CA MET A 568 -8.14 16.80 -16.79
C MET A 568 -8.15 15.81 -17.95
N GLY A 569 -9.00 14.77 -17.87
CA GLY A 569 -9.05 13.65 -18.82
C GLY A 569 -8.64 12.31 -18.20
N GLY A 570 -8.02 12.35 -17.01
CA GLY A 570 -7.64 11.17 -16.24
C GLY A 570 -6.38 10.50 -16.75
N ALA A 571 -6.09 9.31 -16.21
CA ALA A 571 -4.96 8.52 -16.66
C ALA A 571 -5.15 8.01 -18.10
N ASP A 572 -4.07 8.06 -18.90
CA ASP A 572 -4.04 7.51 -20.26
C ASP A 572 -4.10 5.97 -20.23
N SER A 573 -3.11 5.37 -19.56
CA SER A 573 -2.96 3.92 -19.47
C SER A 573 -2.09 3.53 -18.27
N TYR A 574 -2.14 2.26 -17.89
CA TYR A 574 -1.29 1.65 -16.87
C TYR A 574 0.21 1.86 -17.11
N HIS A 575 0.63 2.25 -18.33
CA HIS A 575 2.05 2.45 -18.68
C HIS A 575 2.44 3.93 -18.79
N ASN A 576 1.52 4.77 -19.28
CA ASN A 576 1.78 6.18 -19.52
C ASN A 576 1.31 7.00 -18.32
N ALA A 577 2.21 7.14 -17.35
CA ALA A 577 1.98 7.86 -16.11
C ALA A 577 2.00 9.37 -16.30
N ASN A 578 1.00 10.04 -15.73
CA ASN A 578 0.88 11.50 -15.66
C ASN A 578 1.46 12.09 -14.37
N PHE A 579 1.78 11.28 -13.35
CA PHE A 579 2.35 11.76 -12.10
C PHE A 579 3.68 11.08 -11.74
N ILE A 580 4.56 11.84 -11.09
CA ILE A 580 5.55 11.29 -10.17
C ILE A 580 5.05 11.54 -8.75
N THR A 581 4.96 10.48 -7.95
CA THR A 581 4.55 10.59 -6.54
C THR A 581 5.59 10.01 -5.60
N PHE A 582 5.75 10.65 -4.45
CA PHE A 582 6.58 10.25 -3.33
C PHE A 582 5.74 9.53 -2.27
N HIS A 583 6.33 8.48 -1.68
CA HIS A 583 5.70 7.64 -0.67
C HIS A 583 6.70 7.34 0.45
N ARG A 584 6.20 7.21 1.67
CA ARG A 584 6.93 6.70 2.82
C ARG A 584 6.21 5.47 3.36
N VAL A 585 6.89 4.34 3.39
CA VAL A 585 6.44 3.11 4.05
C VAL A 585 7.11 3.08 5.42
N LYS A 586 6.34 3.43 6.45
CA LYS A 586 6.84 3.51 7.82
C LYS A 586 7.07 2.12 8.42
N ASP A 587 8.09 2.02 9.26
CA ASP A 587 8.38 0.83 10.07
C ASP A 587 8.31 -0.45 9.23
N PHE A 588 8.98 -0.46 8.06
CA PHE A 588 8.77 -1.51 7.05
C PHE A 588 9.18 -2.91 7.54
N ARG A 589 10.01 -2.96 8.60
CA ARG A 589 10.49 -4.17 9.28
C ARG A 589 9.48 -4.72 10.29
N ASP A 590 8.63 -3.88 10.85
CA ASP A 590 7.62 -4.30 11.83
C ASP A 590 6.33 -4.70 11.09
N ASN A 591 5.66 -5.75 11.57
CA ASN A 591 4.55 -6.53 10.95
C ASN A 591 4.94 -7.76 10.10
N LEU A 592 6.12 -8.36 10.30
CA LEU A 592 6.59 -9.57 9.58
C LEU A 592 5.87 -10.91 9.91
N ASN A 593 4.66 -10.90 10.47
CA ASN A 593 3.96 -12.14 10.85
C ASN A 593 2.47 -12.14 10.48
N PHE A 594 2.14 -12.30 9.19
CA PHE A 594 0.87 -12.93 8.76
C PHE A 594 1.04 -13.70 7.44
N GLY A 595 1.85 -14.77 7.48
CA GLY A 595 1.70 -15.86 6.51
C GLY A 595 0.70 -16.90 7.05
N PRO A 596 -0.19 -17.48 6.24
CA PRO A 596 -1.03 -18.59 6.69
C PRO A 596 -0.11 -19.80 7.00
N SER A 597 0.01 -20.15 8.27
CA SER A 597 0.63 -21.41 8.67
C SER A 597 -0.31 -22.55 8.24
N TRP A 598 -0.14 -23.06 7.03
CA TRP A 598 -0.68 -24.37 6.66
C TRP A 598 0.09 -25.42 7.46
N LYS A 599 -0.36 -25.68 8.70
CA LYS A 599 0.01 -26.92 9.38
C LYS A 599 -0.58 -28.06 8.57
N LYS A 600 0.30 -28.88 8.00
CA LYS A 600 -0.01 -30.20 7.45
C LYS A 600 -0.93 -30.96 8.42
N LYS A 601 -2.09 -31.38 7.92
CA LYS A 601 -2.70 -32.65 8.29
C LYS A 601 -3.03 -33.39 7.00
#